data_AF-A0A2P7TV29-F1
#
_entry.id   AF-A0A2P7TV29-F1
#
_cell.length_a   1.000
_cell.length_b   1.000
_cell.length_c   1.000
_cell.angle_alpha   90.00
_cell.angle_beta   90.00
_cell.angle_gamma   90.00
#
_symmetry.space_group_name_H-M   'P 1'
#
loop_
_entity.id
_entity.type
_entity.pdbx_description
1 polymer ?
#
loop_
_entity_poly.entity_id
_entity_poly.type
_entity_poly.pdbx_seq_one_letter_code
_entity_poly.pdbx_strand_id
1 'polypeptide(L)'
;MRLPFFAFWAVAFAALFLSTCTMAQNEKPVRTLNAVNCTVTQVAGEYTLVPDDDNSQRYMPRNMELKFKKEGLKVVVSGNVFAIPPNVRMIGTPFEITKIAVRNTEVPVKPKDADRGKEGPKLQPAAEGNAEVKTGVNYADVQYTTKLSNVKGTVIKIDNTFLIETGPNMRYLPMGNGLPAEFQAEKTKVIFSGQSGNPPANVRMKGNPLKLASIKKAPVKKWWQFWK
;
A
#
# COMPACT_ATOMS: atom_id res chain seq x y z
N MET A 1 -8.12 55.83 48.12
CA MET A 1 -8.66 55.67 46.74
C MET A 1 -7.70 54.76 45.98
N ARG A 2 -8.05 53.48 45.81
CA ARG A 2 -7.20 52.46 45.15
C ARG A 2 -7.91 52.00 43.88
N LEU A 3 -7.32 52.30 42.71
CA LEU A 3 -7.72 51.67 41.45
C LEU A 3 -7.24 50.20 41.46
N PRO A 4 -8.08 49.22 41.08
CA PRO A 4 -7.64 47.84 41.03
C PRO A 4 -6.78 47.59 39.77
N PHE A 5 -5.55 47.13 40.03
CA PHE A 5 -4.49 46.71 39.11
C PHE A 5 -4.84 45.55 38.15
N PHE A 6 -6.11 45.21 37.97
CA PHE A 6 -6.56 44.03 37.22
C PHE A 6 -7.02 44.31 35.79
N ALA A 7 -7.05 45.57 35.36
CA ALA A 7 -7.56 45.94 34.04
C ALA A 7 -6.48 46.03 32.93
N PHE A 8 -5.28 45.48 33.14
CA PHE A 8 -4.21 45.50 32.13
C PHE A 8 -3.89 44.13 31.50
N TRP A 9 -4.45 43.03 32.00
CA TRP A 9 -4.21 41.67 31.49
C TRP A 9 -5.30 41.12 30.57
N ALA A 10 -6.39 41.86 30.34
CA ALA A 10 -7.52 41.38 29.54
C ALA A 10 -7.45 41.74 28.05
N VAL A 11 -6.54 42.63 27.62
CA VAL A 11 -6.45 43.07 26.21
C VAL A 11 -5.39 42.30 25.42
N ALA A 12 -4.37 41.72 26.09
CA ALA A 12 -3.29 40.99 25.41
C ALA A 12 -3.62 39.52 25.09
N PHE A 13 -4.68 38.94 25.66
CA PHE A 13 -5.03 37.52 25.42
C PHE A 13 -6.02 37.33 24.26
N ALA A 14 -6.65 38.39 23.75
CA ALA A 14 -7.62 38.32 22.67
C ALA A 14 -7.03 38.48 21.25
N ALA A 15 -5.75 38.85 21.13
CA ALA A 15 -5.11 39.13 19.83
C ALA A 15 -4.29 37.96 19.25
N LEU A 16 -4.24 36.80 19.91
CA LEU A 16 -3.43 35.65 19.52
C LEU A 16 -4.19 34.56 18.72
N PHE A 17 -5.46 34.79 18.35
CA PHE A 17 -6.29 33.79 17.67
C PHE A 17 -6.71 34.12 16.23
N LEU A 18 -6.21 35.21 15.63
CA LEU A 18 -6.67 35.66 14.30
C LEU A 18 -5.54 35.85 13.28
N SER A 19 -4.57 34.93 13.22
CA SER A 19 -3.63 34.89 12.10
C SER A 19 -3.28 33.48 11.67
N THR A 20 -4.29 32.69 11.30
CA THR A 20 -4.09 31.72 10.22
C THR A 20 -4.35 32.46 8.91
N CYS A 21 -3.35 33.23 8.45
CA CYS A 21 -3.29 33.62 7.05
C CYS A 21 -3.26 32.32 6.23
N THR A 22 -4.42 31.90 5.75
CA THR A 22 -4.54 31.02 4.60
C THR A 22 -3.85 31.72 3.45
N MET A 23 -2.58 31.40 3.23
CA MET A 23 -1.89 31.70 1.99
C MET A 23 -2.59 30.91 0.89
N ALA A 24 -3.65 31.49 0.33
CA ALA A 24 -4.27 31.06 -0.92
C ALA A 24 -3.24 31.33 -2.02
N GLN A 25 -2.23 30.46 -2.12
CA GLN A 25 -1.37 30.40 -3.28
C GLN A 25 -2.29 30.09 -4.45
N ASN A 26 -2.35 31.00 -5.42
CA ASN A 26 -3.13 30.88 -6.64
C ASN A 26 -2.47 29.80 -7.51
N GLU A 27 -2.58 28.55 -7.06
CA GLU A 27 -1.89 27.40 -7.60
C GLU A 27 -2.65 26.96 -8.85
N LYS A 28 -2.01 27.07 -10.00
CA LYS A 28 -2.62 26.62 -11.26
C LYS A 28 -2.56 25.10 -11.33
N PRO A 29 -3.64 24.44 -11.77
CA PRO A 29 -3.63 23.00 -11.97
C PRO A 29 -2.64 22.65 -13.08
N VAL A 30 -1.79 21.65 -12.84
CA VAL A 30 -0.81 21.14 -13.81
C VAL A 30 -1.50 20.30 -14.86
N ARG A 31 -2.48 19.49 -14.44
CA ARG A 31 -3.30 18.64 -15.32
C ARG A 31 -4.66 18.37 -14.69
N THR A 32 -5.64 18.04 -15.53
CA THR A 32 -6.98 17.62 -15.10
C THR A 32 -7.18 16.14 -15.42
N LEU A 33 -7.76 15.41 -14.48
CA LEU A 33 -8.12 14.00 -14.60
C LEU A 33 -9.63 13.88 -14.74
N ASN A 34 -10.07 13.07 -15.71
CA ASN A 34 -11.48 12.83 -15.99
C ASN A 34 -11.80 11.34 -15.79
N ALA A 35 -12.67 11.05 -14.81
CA ALA A 35 -13.21 9.72 -14.54
C ALA A 35 -12.15 8.61 -14.39
N VAL A 36 -11.10 8.90 -13.62
CA VAL A 36 -10.02 7.94 -13.34
C VAL A 36 -10.46 7.01 -12.21
N ASN A 37 -10.24 5.72 -12.43
CA ASN A 37 -10.52 4.70 -11.43
C ASN A 37 -9.40 4.68 -10.39
N CYS A 38 -9.76 4.84 -9.13
CA CYS A 38 -8.83 4.92 -8.04
C CYS A 38 -9.28 4.04 -6.88
N THR A 39 -8.32 3.50 -6.16
CA THR A 39 -8.53 2.84 -4.88
C THR A 39 -8.05 3.77 -3.76
N VAL A 40 -8.89 3.99 -2.76
CA VAL A 40 -8.54 4.76 -1.56
C VAL A 40 -7.62 3.92 -0.67
N THR A 41 -6.47 4.46 -0.31
CA THR A 41 -5.49 3.81 0.59
C THR A 41 -5.14 4.74 1.73
N GLN A 42 -4.95 4.21 2.95
CA GLN A 42 -4.50 5.01 4.08
C GLN A 42 -2.98 4.95 4.21
N VAL A 43 -2.33 6.10 4.34
CA VAL A 43 -0.87 6.20 4.48
C VAL A 43 -0.55 7.26 5.52
N ALA A 44 0.15 6.85 6.58
CA ALA A 44 0.53 7.73 7.70
C ALA A 44 -0.66 8.52 8.28
N GLY A 45 -1.84 7.88 8.38
CA GLY A 45 -3.06 8.48 8.92
C GLY A 45 -3.92 9.23 7.90
N GLU A 46 -3.39 9.58 6.73
CA GLU A 46 -4.10 10.31 5.67
C GLU A 46 -4.64 9.39 4.57
N TYR A 47 -5.75 9.79 3.94
CA TYR A 47 -6.36 9.03 2.85
C TYR A 47 -5.85 9.52 1.50
N THR A 48 -5.29 8.62 0.71
CA THR A 48 -4.78 8.90 -0.64
C THR A 48 -5.51 8.10 -1.71
N LEU A 49 -5.48 8.60 -2.93
CA LEU A 49 -6.06 7.94 -4.11
C LEU A 49 -4.93 7.34 -4.94
N VAL A 50 -4.99 6.04 -5.20
CA VAL A 50 -4.05 5.34 -6.08
C VAL A 50 -4.82 4.93 -7.33
N PRO A 51 -4.43 5.41 -8.53
CA PRO A 51 -5.04 5.00 -9.79
C PRO A 51 -4.90 3.50 -10.01
N ASP A 52 -5.95 2.86 -10.51
CA ASP A 52 -5.92 1.44 -10.86
C ASP A 52 -4.95 1.18 -12.05
N ASP A 53 -4.81 2.17 -12.95
CA ASP A 53 -3.94 2.10 -14.13
C ASP A 53 -2.45 2.27 -13.78
N ASP A 54 -2.14 3.02 -12.72
CA ASP A 54 -0.76 3.27 -12.27
C ASP A 54 -0.66 3.24 -10.74
N ASN A 55 -0.25 2.09 -10.22
CA ASN A 55 -0.04 1.88 -8.79
C ASN A 55 1.17 2.64 -8.23
N SER A 56 2.04 3.22 -9.08
CA SER A 56 3.19 4.01 -8.64
C SER A 56 2.80 5.46 -8.34
N GLN A 57 1.73 5.94 -8.97
CA GLN A 57 1.21 7.27 -8.76
C GLN A 57 0.28 7.29 -7.55
N ARG A 58 0.46 8.28 -6.68
CA ARG A 58 -0.41 8.52 -5.54
C ARG A 58 -0.87 9.96 -5.54
N TYR A 59 -2.17 10.16 -5.37
CA TYR A 59 -2.78 11.47 -5.25
C TYR A 59 -3.21 11.72 -3.80
N MET A 60 -2.89 12.91 -3.30
CA MET A 60 -3.30 13.39 -1.97
C MET A 60 -4.47 14.35 -2.16
N PRO A 61 -5.72 13.89 -1.94
CA PRO A 61 -6.90 14.72 -2.11
C PRO A 61 -6.98 15.79 -0.99
N ARG A 62 -7.12 17.06 -1.37
CA ARG A 62 -7.26 18.19 -0.44
C ARG A 62 -8.68 18.31 0.14
N ASN A 63 -9.68 17.88 -0.61
CA ASN A 63 -11.10 18.10 -0.32
C ASN A 63 -11.92 16.80 -0.32
N MET A 64 -11.34 15.67 0.13
CA MET A 64 -12.07 14.40 0.20
C MET A 64 -13.16 14.42 1.28
N GLU A 65 -14.41 14.17 0.87
CA GLU A 65 -15.53 14.03 1.79
C GLU A 65 -15.39 12.79 2.70
N LEU A 66 -15.88 12.89 3.94
CA LEU A 66 -15.82 11.84 4.96
C LEU A 66 -16.40 10.50 4.49
N LYS A 67 -17.44 10.53 3.64
CA LYS A 67 -18.10 9.33 3.11
C LYS A 67 -17.17 8.44 2.26
N PHE A 68 -16.12 9.01 1.68
CA PHE A 68 -15.15 8.31 0.84
C PHE A 68 -13.82 8.01 1.55
N LYS A 69 -13.63 8.47 2.79
CA LYS A 69 -12.45 8.19 3.62
C LYS A 69 -12.50 6.78 4.23
N LYS A 70 -12.48 5.77 3.36
CA LYS A 70 -12.47 4.36 3.75
C LYS A 70 -11.36 3.64 2.99
N GLU A 71 -10.50 2.95 3.73
CA GLU A 71 -9.43 2.17 3.12
C GLU A 71 -10.01 1.06 2.24
N GLY A 72 -9.44 0.86 1.05
CA GLY A 72 -9.89 -0.13 0.08
C GLY A 72 -11.11 0.28 -0.75
N LEU A 73 -11.69 1.46 -0.53
CA LEU A 73 -12.84 1.92 -1.31
C LEU A 73 -12.45 2.19 -2.76
N LYS A 74 -13.14 1.52 -3.69
CA LYS A 74 -13.00 1.77 -5.13
C LYS A 74 -13.88 2.93 -5.53
N VAL A 75 -13.27 3.96 -6.10
CA VAL A 75 -13.93 5.20 -6.51
C VAL A 75 -13.54 5.59 -7.93
N VAL A 76 -14.43 6.29 -8.61
CA VAL A 76 -14.13 6.98 -9.85
C VAL A 76 -14.03 8.46 -9.52
N VAL A 77 -12.89 9.07 -9.85
CA VAL A 77 -12.58 10.46 -9.49
C VAL A 77 -12.27 11.30 -10.73
N SER A 78 -12.79 12.51 -10.74
CA SER A 78 -12.37 13.58 -11.64
C SER A 78 -11.88 14.74 -10.80
N GLY A 79 -10.89 15.47 -11.29
CA GLY A 79 -10.30 16.57 -10.52
C GLY A 79 -9.02 17.14 -11.11
N ASN A 80 -8.46 18.07 -10.37
CA ASN A 80 -7.30 18.84 -10.76
C ASN A 80 -6.06 18.40 -9.97
N VAL A 81 -4.97 18.12 -10.67
CA VAL A 81 -3.68 17.76 -10.08
C VAL A 81 -2.81 19.01 -10.02
N PHE A 82 -2.20 19.25 -8.86
CA PHE A 82 -1.29 20.38 -8.65
C PHE A 82 0.16 19.90 -8.53
N ALA A 83 1.08 20.85 -8.66
CA ALA A 83 2.50 20.58 -8.49
C ALA A 83 2.80 20.27 -7.02
N ILE A 84 3.84 19.49 -6.77
CA ILE A 84 4.38 19.37 -5.42
C ILE A 84 5.20 20.65 -5.16
N PRO A 85 4.95 21.38 -4.06
CA PRO A 85 5.73 22.58 -3.74
C PRO A 85 7.22 22.27 -3.67
N PRO A 86 8.09 23.22 -4.12
CA PRO A 86 9.52 23.03 -4.03
C PRO A 86 9.95 22.80 -2.57
N ASN A 87 10.91 21.91 -2.36
CA ASN A 87 11.48 21.55 -1.05
C ASN A 87 10.53 20.84 -0.07
N VAL A 88 9.33 20.41 -0.49
CA VAL A 88 8.40 19.66 0.36
C VAL A 88 8.27 18.22 -0.13
N ARG A 89 8.47 17.25 0.77
CA ARG A 89 8.15 15.83 0.51
C ARG A 89 6.73 15.54 0.96
N MET A 90 5.82 15.36 0.02
CA MET A 90 4.42 15.00 0.29
C MET A 90 4.18 13.50 0.14
N ILE A 91 3.18 12.98 0.87
CA ILE A 91 2.75 11.57 0.81
C ILE A 91 2.25 11.19 -0.59
N GLY A 92 1.72 12.15 -1.34
CA GLY A 92 1.28 12.00 -2.73
C GLY A 92 1.21 13.35 -3.44
N THR A 93 0.94 13.32 -4.74
CA THR A 93 0.76 14.52 -5.55
C THR A 93 -0.55 15.22 -5.16
N PRO A 94 -0.55 16.52 -4.86
CA PRO A 94 -1.76 17.21 -4.43
C PRO A 94 -2.85 17.15 -5.50
N PHE A 95 -4.08 16.87 -5.07
CA PHE A 95 -5.22 16.69 -5.93
C PHE A 95 -6.47 17.35 -5.34
N GLU A 96 -7.26 18.01 -6.17
CA GLU A 96 -8.55 18.55 -5.81
C GLU A 96 -9.63 17.83 -6.58
N ILE A 97 -10.52 17.18 -5.85
CA ILE A 97 -11.62 16.39 -6.40
C ILE A 97 -12.72 17.35 -6.87
N THR A 98 -13.10 17.27 -8.14
CA THR A 98 -14.29 17.96 -8.67
C THR A 98 -15.50 17.04 -8.68
N LYS A 99 -15.28 15.73 -8.90
CA LYS A 99 -16.34 14.71 -8.88
C LYS A 99 -15.79 13.41 -8.36
N ILE A 100 -16.53 12.76 -7.46
CA ILE A 100 -16.18 11.46 -6.91
C ILE A 100 -17.44 10.60 -6.79
N ALA A 101 -17.36 9.35 -7.23
CA ALA A 101 -18.43 8.36 -7.12
C ALA A 101 -17.85 7.03 -6.66
N VAL A 102 -18.60 6.29 -5.84
CA VAL A 102 -18.23 4.91 -5.51
C VAL A 102 -18.42 4.06 -6.76
N ARG A 103 -17.42 3.26 -7.08
CA ARG A 103 -17.52 2.23 -8.12
C ARG A 103 -18.24 1.04 -7.48
N ASN A 104 -19.57 1.01 -7.58
CA ASN A 104 -20.35 -0.13 -7.09
C ASN A 104 -19.97 -1.39 -7.88
N THR A 105 -19.19 -2.27 -7.25
CA THR A 105 -19.13 -3.69 -7.62
C THR A 105 -19.92 -4.38 -6.52
N GLU A 106 -21.19 -4.65 -6.78
CA GLU A 106 -22.09 -5.25 -5.80
C GLU A 106 -21.65 -6.68 -5.46
N VAL A 107 -21.21 -6.92 -4.22
CA VAL A 107 -21.88 -7.89 -3.36
C VAL A 107 -22.23 -7.15 -2.07
N PRO A 108 -23.49 -6.76 -1.86
CA PRO A 108 -23.90 -6.09 -0.64
C PRO A 108 -24.18 -7.16 0.42
N VAL A 109 -23.23 -7.40 1.32
CA VAL A 109 -23.56 -8.08 2.57
C VAL A 109 -24.21 -7.04 3.49
N LYS A 110 -25.54 -6.96 3.44
CA LYS A 110 -26.34 -6.28 4.48
C LYS A 110 -26.25 -7.10 5.77
N PRO A 111 -25.92 -6.51 6.92
CA PRO A 111 -26.11 -7.16 8.21
C PRO A 111 -27.60 -7.02 8.59
N LYS A 112 -28.30 -8.14 8.77
CA LYS A 112 -29.58 -8.19 9.47
C LYS A 112 -29.62 -9.43 10.35
N ASP A 113 -29.34 -9.22 11.62
CA ASP A 113 -29.83 -10.07 12.69
C ASP A 113 -31.36 -10.02 12.68
N ALA A 114 -32.02 -11.19 12.66
CA ALA A 114 -33.25 -11.51 13.39
C ALA A 114 -33.95 -12.76 12.79
N ASP A 115 -33.69 -13.90 13.43
CA ASP A 115 -34.69 -14.75 14.09
C ASP A 115 -35.68 -15.63 13.27
N ARG A 116 -35.74 -16.90 13.70
CA ARG A 116 -36.80 -17.93 13.55
C ARG A 116 -37.03 -18.67 12.20
N GLY A 117 -36.46 -19.88 12.12
CA GLY A 117 -37.22 -21.13 12.27
C GLY A 117 -37.83 -21.84 11.03
N LYS A 118 -37.36 -23.09 10.80
CA LYS A 118 -38.04 -24.27 10.20
C LYS A 118 -38.25 -24.22 8.66
N GLU A 119 -37.93 -25.21 7.82
CA GLU A 119 -37.66 -26.66 7.89
C GLU A 119 -36.71 -27.05 6.72
N GLY A 120 -35.76 -27.96 6.96
CA GLY A 120 -35.02 -28.66 5.89
C GLY A 120 -35.77 -29.94 5.46
N PRO A 121 -35.38 -30.57 4.34
CA PRO A 121 -34.58 -31.79 4.54
C PRO A 121 -33.47 -32.06 3.50
N LYS A 122 -32.32 -32.48 4.08
CA LYS A 122 -31.33 -33.53 3.68
C LYS A 122 -30.68 -33.44 2.29
N LEU A 123 -29.33 -33.44 2.21
CA LEU A 123 -28.49 -34.58 2.57
C LEU A 123 -27.20 -34.22 3.34
N GLN A 124 -26.97 -34.96 4.42
CA GLN A 124 -25.69 -35.30 5.05
C GLN A 124 -25.35 -36.76 4.61
N PRO A 125 -24.09 -37.28 4.64
CA PRO A 125 -23.23 -37.19 5.82
C PRO A 125 -21.69 -37.10 5.64
N ALA A 126 -21.09 -36.89 6.80
CA ALA A 126 -19.70 -36.67 7.16
C ALA A 126 -18.64 -37.64 6.61
N ALA A 127 -17.41 -37.13 6.48
CA ALA A 127 -16.21 -37.89 6.83
C ALA A 127 -15.17 -36.94 7.44
N GLU A 128 -14.84 -37.20 8.70
CA GLU A 128 -13.68 -36.67 9.39
C GLU A 128 -12.41 -37.06 8.62
N GLY A 129 -11.53 -36.09 8.37
CA GLY A 129 -10.26 -36.31 7.70
C GLY A 129 -9.28 -35.22 8.07
N ASN A 130 -8.36 -35.55 8.98
CA ASN A 130 -7.15 -34.76 9.25
C ASN A 130 -6.38 -34.52 7.94
N ALA A 131 -6.19 -33.25 7.54
CA ALA A 131 -5.23 -32.90 6.49
C ALA A 131 -4.78 -31.44 6.61
N GLU A 132 -3.49 -31.29 6.94
CA GLU A 132 -2.60 -30.13 6.87
C GLU A 132 -3.11 -28.82 6.24
N VAL A 133 -2.80 -27.73 6.93
CA VAL A 133 -2.84 -26.35 6.47
C VAL A 133 -2.07 -26.23 5.13
N LYS A 134 -2.81 -26.24 4.01
CA LYS A 134 -2.25 -25.91 2.69
C LYS A 134 -2.10 -24.39 2.57
N THR A 135 -0.96 -23.86 3.04
CA THR A 135 -0.48 -22.53 2.64
C THR A 135 -0.09 -22.57 1.17
N GLY A 136 -1.04 -22.31 0.28
CA GLY A 136 -0.79 -22.24 -1.15
C GLY A 136 -1.89 -21.45 -1.84
N VAL A 137 -1.74 -20.12 -1.91
CA VAL A 137 -2.52 -19.34 -2.86
C VAL A 137 -2.05 -19.78 -4.25
N ASN A 138 -2.93 -20.42 -5.02
CA ASN A 138 -2.61 -20.92 -6.35
C ASN A 138 -2.58 -19.74 -7.33
N TYR A 139 -1.38 -19.26 -7.65
CA TYR A 139 -1.14 -18.18 -8.61
C TYR A 139 -0.86 -18.74 -10.01
N ALA A 140 -1.75 -19.58 -10.54
CA ALA A 140 -1.57 -20.26 -11.82
C ALA A 140 -1.38 -19.31 -13.01
N ASP A 141 -1.91 -18.07 -12.93
CA ASP A 141 -1.96 -17.14 -14.06
C ASP A 141 -0.82 -16.11 -14.11
N VAL A 142 0.23 -16.29 -13.30
CA VAL A 142 1.38 -15.37 -13.34
C VAL A 142 2.16 -15.58 -14.64
N GLN A 143 2.24 -14.52 -15.45
CA GLN A 143 3.05 -14.48 -16.66
C GLN A 143 4.51 -14.16 -16.31
N TYR A 144 5.41 -15.12 -16.53
CA TYR A 144 6.84 -15.00 -16.24
C TYR A 144 7.61 -14.55 -17.48
N THR A 145 7.77 -13.24 -17.63
CA THR A 145 8.36 -12.64 -18.82
C THR A 145 9.83 -12.26 -18.64
N THR A 146 10.27 -11.96 -17.42
CA THR A 146 11.62 -11.44 -17.15
C THR A 146 12.55 -12.55 -16.66
N LYS A 147 13.64 -12.81 -17.40
CA LYS A 147 14.71 -13.72 -16.95
C LYS A 147 15.70 -12.96 -16.07
N LEU A 148 15.99 -13.50 -14.90
CA LEU A 148 16.97 -12.96 -13.94
C LEU A 148 18.14 -13.92 -13.82
N SER A 149 19.36 -13.42 -14.02
CA SER A 149 20.59 -14.19 -13.89
C SER A 149 21.55 -13.52 -12.92
N ASN A 150 21.99 -14.26 -11.91
CA ASN A 150 22.99 -13.83 -10.91
C ASN A 150 22.68 -12.48 -10.25
N VAL A 151 21.41 -12.22 -9.95
CA VAL A 151 20.97 -10.98 -9.33
C VAL A 151 21.32 -10.99 -7.85
N LYS A 152 21.94 -9.93 -7.38
CA LYS A 152 22.27 -9.73 -5.95
C LYS A 152 21.04 -9.21 -5.23
N GLY A 153 20.73 -9.80 -4.09
CA GLY A 153 19.64 -9.35 -3.23
C GLY A 153 19.91 -9.60 -1.75
N THR A 154 19.06 -9.04 -0.92
CA THR A 154 19.05 -9.23 0.53
C THR A 154 17.71 -9.83 0.93
N VAL A 155 17.75 -10.91 1.70
CA VAL A 155 16.53 -11.53 2.22
C VAL A 155 15.95 -10.64 3.31
N ILE A 156 14.69 -10.28 3.16
CA ILE A 156 13.90 -9.53 4.14
C ILE A 156 12.67 -10.35 4.53
N LYS A 157 12.21 -10.18 5.76
CA LYS A 157 10.96 -10.78 6.22
C LYS A 157 9.91 -9.68 6.31
N ILE A 158 8.75 -9.90 5.69
CA ILE A 158 7.58 -9.02 5.81
C ILE A 158 6.44 -9.87 6.35
N ASP A 159 5.98 -9.52 7.54
CA ASP A 159 5.04 -10.31 8.35
C ASP A 159 5.57 -11.74 8.60
N ASN A 160 5.11 -12.71 7.83
CA ASN A 160 5.55 -14.11 7.91
C ASN A 160 6.07 -14.68 6.58
N THR A 161 6.41 -13.80 5.63
CA THR A 161 6.88 -14.19 4.30
C THR A 161 8.29 -13.67 4.07
N PHE A 162 9.17 -14.52 3.54
CA PHE A 162 10.52 -14.13 3.14
C PHE A 162 10.53 -13.66 1.69
N LEU A 163 11.11 -12.48 1.46
CA LEU A 163 11.25 -11.87 0.15
C LEU A 163 12.72 -11.54 -0.12
N ILE A 164 13.06 -11.32 -1.39
CA ILE A 164 14.39 -10.88 -1.81
C ILE A 164 14.31 -9.43 -2.28
N GLU A 165 15.01 -8.52 -1.59
CA GLU A 165 15.12 -7.11 -1.97
C GLU A 165 16.42 -6.88 -2.74
N THR A 166 16.35 -6.36 -3.97
CA THR A 166 17.54 -6.15 -4.82
C THR A 166 17.93 -4.68 -4.94
N GLY A 167 17.05 -3.76 -4.55
CA GLY A 167 17.26 -2.32 -4.66
C GLY A 167 16.08 -1.53 -4.08
N PRO A 168 16.15 -0.19 -4.12
CA PRO A 168 15.08 0.66 -3.62
C PRO A 168 13.77 0.33 -4.36
N ASN A 169 12.76 -0.11 -3.59
CA ASN A 169 11.43 -0.51 -4.07
C ASN A 169 11.37 -1.73 -5.01
N MET A 170 12.46 -2.49 -5.19
CA MET A 170 12.42 -3.75 -5.94
C MET A 170 12.50 -4.96 -5.02
N ARG A 171 11.37 -5.67 -4.92
CA ARG A 171 11.20 -6.86 -4.10
C ARG A 171 10.68 -8.00 -4.94
N TYR A 172 11.22 -9.18 -4.70
CA TYR A 172 10.79 -10.41 -5.31
C TYR A 172 10.16 -11.32 -4.26
N LEU A 173 8.99 -11.84 -4.57
CA LEU A 173 8.26 -12.81 -3.78
C LEU A 173 8.48 -14.20 -4.39
N PRO A 174 9.26 -15.09 -3.75
CA PRO A 174 9.46 -16.45 -4.24
C PRO A 174 8.12 -17.21 -4.24
N MET A 175 7.76 -17.74 -5.41
CA MET A 175 6.50 -18.46 -5.65
C MET A 175 6.72 -19.98 -5.54
N GLY A 176 5.66 -20.73 -5.25
CA GLY A 176 5.73 -22.18 -5.07
C GLY A 176 6.21 -22.53 -3.66
N ASN A 177 7.34 -23.22 -3.54
CA ASN A 177 7.90 -23.67 -2.25
C ASN A 177 8.56 -22.54 -1.44
N GLY A 178 8.46 -21.29 -1.90
CA GLY A 178 9.06 -20.14 -1.23
C GLY A 178 10.58 -20.11 -1.33
N LEU A 179 11.22 -19.44 -0.36
CA LEU A 179 12.67 -19.42 -0.22
C LEU A 179 13.13 -20.69 0.51
N PRO A 180 14.23 -21.37 0.13
CA PRO A 180 14.70 -22.54 0.87
C PRO A 180 15.07 -22.18 2.31
N ALA A 181 14.81 -23.10 3.25
CA ALA A 181 14.95 -22.86 4.70
C ALA A 181 16.33 -22.30 5.09
N GLU A 182 17.40 -22.73 4.41
CA GLU A 182 18.78 -22.28 4.61
C GLU A 182 19.03 -20.79 4.28
N PHE A 183 18.10 -20.15 3.55
CA PHE A 183 18.12 -18.74 3.18
C PHE A 183 17.03 -17.92 3.89
N GLN A 184 16.16 -18.55 4.67
CA GLN A 184 15.08 -17.90 5.45
C GLN A 184 15.62 -17.19 6.70
N ALA A 185 16.71 -16.42 6.54
CA ALA A 185 17.29 -15.61 7.59
C ALA A 185 17.31 -14.15 7.12
N GLU A 186 16.84 -13.25 7.99
CA GLU A 186 16.82 -11.82 7.69
C GLU A 186 18.24 -11.29 7.43
N LYS A 187 18.33 -10.30 6.53
CA LYS A 187 19.58 -9.64 6.13
C LYS A 187 20.60 -10.58 5.46
N THR A 188 20.19 -11.77 5.04
CA THR A 188 21.05 -12.70 4.29
C THR A 188 21.28 -12.14 2.88
N LYS A 189 22.55 -11.89 2.54
CA LYS A 189 22.93 -11.51 1.18
C LYS A 189 22.96 -12.74 0.29
N VAL A 190 22.20 -12.71 -0.80
CA VAL A 190 22.04 -13.82 -1.72
C VAL A 190 22.30 -13.38 -3.16
N ILE A 191 22.71 -14.33 -3.99
CA ILE A 191 22.74 -14.23 -5.43
C ILE A 191 21.75 -15.25 -5.95
N PHE A 192 20.77 -14.82 -6.74
CA PHE A 192 19.72 -15.69 -7.25
C PHE A 192 19.51 -15.53 -8.75
N SER A 193 18.94 -16.57 -9.34
CA SER A 193 18.55 -16.63 -10.74
C SER A 193 17.16 -17.25 -10.83
N GLY A 194 16.38 -16.84 -11.83
CA GLY A 194 15.01 -17.31 -11.98
C GLY A 194 14.24 -16.54 -13.04
N GLN A 195 12.93 -16.64 -12.98
CA GLN A 195 12.03 -15.84 -13.81
C GLN A 195 11.11 -15.01 -12.92
N SER A 196 11.10 -13.71 -13.13
CA SER A 196 10.12 -12.82 -12.53
C SER A 196 8.93 -12.65 -13.46
N GLY A 197 7.74 -12.58 -12.87
CA GLY A 197 6.52 -12.22 -13.55
C GLY A 197 5.94 -10.92 -13.02
N ASN A 198 4.85 -10.49 -13.66
CA ASN A 198 4.03 -9.41 -13.17
C ASN A 198 2.95 -9.97 -12.23
N PRO A 199 2.59 -9.24 -11.15
CA PRO A 199 1.41 -9.57 -10.37
C PRO A 199 0.16 -9.65 -11.27
N PRO A 200 -0.76 -10.60 -11.02
CA PRO A 200 -2.01 -10.66 -11.76
C PRO A 200 -2.82 -9.37 -11.61
N ALA A 201 -3.66 -9.09 -12.61
CA ALA A 201 -4.56 -7.93 -12.57
C ALA A 201 -5.39 -7.93 -11.28
N ASN A 202 -5.50 -6.76 -10.63
CA ASN A 202 -6.20 -6.56 -9.35
C ASN A 202 -5.63 -7.30 -8.13
N VAL A 203 -4.43 -7.89 -8.20
CA VAL A 203 -3.78 -8.57 -7.05
C VAL A 203 -2.58 -7.76 -6.57
N ARG A 204 -2.63 -7.30 -5.31
CA ARG A 204 -1.48 -6.67 -4.64
C ARG A 204 -0.63 -7.75 -3.96
N MET A 205 0.57 -7.97 -4.49
CA MET A 205 1.56 -8.89 -3.92
C MET A 205 2.62 -8.12 -3.14
N LYS A 206 3.25 -8.79 -2.15
CA LYS A 206 4.32 -8.19 -1.32
C LYS A 206 5.63 -7.95 -2.08
N GLY A 207 5.73 -8.48 -3.30
CA GLY A 207 6.82 -8.30 -4.25
C GLY A 207 6.43 -8.90 -5.59
N ASN A 208 7.28 -8.71 -6.59
CA ASN A 208 7.09 -9.30 -7.91
C ASN A 208 7.21 -10.82 -7.81
N PRO A 209 6.26 -11.58 -8.36
CA PRO A 209 6.29 -13.04 -8.28
C PRO A 209 7.54 -13.58 -8.97
N LEU A 210 8.30 -14.41 -8.26
CA LEU A 210 9.56 -14.97 -8.70
C LEU A 210 9.51 -16.49 -8.69
N LYS A 211 9.67 -17.11 -9.86
CA LYS A 211 10.04 -18.52 -9.97
C LYS A 211 11.54 -18.62 -9.80
N LEU A 212 11.95 -19.09 -8.63
CA LEU A 212 13.35 -19.27 -8.28
C LEU A 212 13.91 -20.49 -9.01
N ALA A 213 14.98 -20.32 -9.79
CA ALA A 213 15.70 -21.42 -10.43
C ALA A 213 16.95 -21.82 -9.64
N SER A 214 17.64 -20.84 -9.05
CA SER A 214 18.82 -21.07 -8.23
C SER A 214 19.03 -19.91 -7.25
N ILE A 215 19.56 -20.21 -6.07
CA ILE A 215 19.95 -19.22 -5.07
C ILE A 215 21.21 -19.71 -4.35
N LYS A 216 22.11 -18.78 -4.03
CA LYS A 216 23.33 -19.04 -3.25
C LYS A 216 23.66 -17.86 -2.35
N LYS A 217 24.39 -18.09 -1.26
CA LYS A 217 24.85 -17.01 -0.38
C LYS A 217 25.86 -16.16 -1.15
N ALA A 218 25.76 -14.84 -1.04
CA ALA A 218 26.75 -13.96 -1.64
C ALA A 218 28.10 -14.14 -0.91
N PRO A 219 29.23 -14.12 -1.63
CA PRO A 219 30.54 -14.21 -0.99
C PRO A 219 30.74 -13.02 -0.06
N VAL A 220 30.91 -13.30 1.23
CA VAL A 220 31.27 -12.28 2.23
C VAL A 220 32.72 -11.93 2.00
N LYS A 221 32.99 -10.73 1.48
CA LYS A 221 34.37 -10.23 1.32
C LYS A 221 34.96 -10.10 2.73
N LYS A 222 35.86 -11.02 3.12
CA LYS A 222 36.54 -10.98 4.41
C LYS A 222 37.54 -9.82 4.41
N TRP A 223 37.28 -8.80 5.21
CA TRP A 223 38.08 -7.58 5.29
C TRP A 223 39.56 -7.80 5.66
N TRP A 224 39.86 -8.91 6.33
CA TRP A 224 41.23 -9.33 6.69
C TRP A 224 42.12 -9.77 5.52
N GLN A 225 41.59 -9.99 4.31
CA GLN A 225 42.40 -10.43 3.16
C GLN A 225 43.12 -9.28 2.43
N PHE A 226 42.97 -8.03 2.88
CA PHE A 226 43.63 -6.85 2.29
C PHE A 226 44.94 -6.45 3.00
N TRP A 227 45.29 -7.10 4.10
CA TRP A 227 46.60 -6.95 4.76
C TRP A 227 47.48 -8.14 4.37
N LYS A 228 47.98 -8.13 3.12
CA LYS A 228 49.08 -8.97 2.66
C LYS A 228 49.90 -8.20 1.64
#